data_AF-A0A3M8APL9-F1
#
_entry.id   AF-A0A3M8APL9-F1
#
_cell.length_a   1.000
_cell.length_b   1.000
_cell.length_c   1.000
_cell.angle_alpha   90.00
_cell.angle_beta   90.00
_cell.angle_gamma   90.00
#
_symmetry.space_group_name_H-M   'P 1'
#
loop_
_entity.id
_entity.type
_entity.pdbx_description
1 polymer ?
#
loop_
_entity_poly.entity_id
_entity_poly.type
_entity_poly.pdbx_seq_one_letter_code
_entity_poly.pdbx_strand_id
1 'polypeptide(L)' 'MTEDHRKKENISEIIEEMRNQLVILVQEKGISHSEVLALSQRLDEYIVQYQITANKKSGK' A
#
# COMPACT_ATOMS: atom_id res chain seq x y z
N MET A 1 -16.44 19.59 8.36
CA MET A 1 -15.67 18.37 8.66
C MET A 1 -14.60 18.23 7.59
N THR A 2 -13.35 18.20 8.03
CA THR A 2 -12.13 18.58 7.31
C THR A 2 -11.76 17.61 6.18
N GLU A 3 -11.40 18.17 5.02
CA GLU A 3 -10.99 17.48 3.78
C GLU A 3 -9.77 16.55 3.95
N ASP A 4 -9.04 16.63 5.06
CA ASP A 4 -7.87 15.80 5.36
C ASP A 4 -8.21 14.33 5.68
N HIS A 5 -9.44 14.05 6.13
CA HIS A 5 -9.86 12.67 6.45
C HIS A 5 -10.14 11.83 5.19
N ARG A 6 -10.75 12.42 4.14
CA ARG A 6 -11.04 11.71 2.88
C ARG A 6 -9.79 11.16 2.19
N LYS A 7 -8.66 11.85 2.27
CA LYS A 7 -7.40 11.39 1.64
C LYS A 7 -6.75 10.22 2.38
N LYS A 8 -6.91 10.15 3.71
CA LYS A 8 -6.33 9.04 4.50
C LYS A 8 -7.13 7.75 4.33
N GLU A 9 -8.46 7.85 4.27
CA GLU A 9 -9.32 6.68 4.01
C GLU A 9 -9.05 6.04 2.64
N ASN A 10 -8.78 6.86 1.61
CA ASN A 10 -8.45 6.33 0.28
C ASN A 10 -7.14 5.54 0.26
N ILE A 11 -6.12 5.95 1.03
CA ILE A 11 -4.81 5.28 0.96
C ILE A 11 -4.81 3.96 1.71
N SER A 12 -5.52 3.85 2.85
CA SER A 12 -5.64 2.55 3.53
C SER A 12 -6.44 1.55 2.69
N GLU A 13 -7.50 2.00 2.03
CA GLU A 13 -8.31 1.16 1.14
C GLU A 13 -7.47 0.62 -0.03
N ILE A 14 -6.70 1.50 -0.69
CA ILE A 14 -5.78 1.10 -1.77
C ILE A 14 -4.72 0.09 -1.28
N ILE A 15 -4.14 0.31 -0.09
CA ILE A 15 -3.16 -0.62 0.48
C ILE A 15 -3.80 -1.98 0.77
N GLU A 16 -5.03 -1.99 1.28
CA GLU A 16 -5.75 -3.23 1.59
C GLU A 16 -6.14 -4.00 0.32
N GLU A 17 -6.62 -3.32 -0.72
CA GLU A 17 -6.85 -3.92 -2.03
C GLU A 17 -5.59 -4.50 -2.65
N MET A 18 -4.46 -3.77 -2.60
CA MET A 18 -3.18 -4.25 -3.10
C MET A 18 -2.69 -5.48 -2.31
N ARG A 19 -2.94 -5.55 -0.99
CA ARG A 19 -2.60 -6.72 -0.17
C ARG A 19 -3.45 -7.92 -0.56
N ASN A 20 -4.75 -7.75 -0.76
CA ASN A 20 -5.63 -8.83 -1.21
C ASN A 20 -5.21 -9.35 -2.59
N GLN A 21 -4.90 -8.46 -3.52
CA GLN A 21 -4.38 -8.85 -4.83
C GLN A 21 -3.07 -9.64 -4.70
N LEU A 22 -2.15 -9.21 -3.83
CA LEU A 22 -0.89 -9.92 -3.58
C LEU A 22 -1.14 -11.32 -3.03
N VAL A 23 -2.05 -11.47 -2.07
CA VAL A 23 -2.40 -12.77 -1.48
C VAL A 23 -2.97 -13.72 -2.52
N ILE A 24 -3.90 -13.25 -3.36
CA ILE A 24 -4.48 -14.06 -4.45
C ILE A 24 -3.36 -14.46 -5.42
N LEU A 25 -2.52 -13.52 -5.85
CA LEU A 25 -1.44 -13.78 -6.79
C LEU A 25 -0.40 -14.77 -6.24
N VAL A 26 -0.10 -14.69 -4.94
CA VAL A 26 0.77 -15.64 -4.22
C VAL A 26 0.14 -17.03 -4.18
N GLN A 27 -1.17 -17.11 -3.93
CA GLN A 27 -1.89 -18.38 -3.90
C GLN A 27 -1.97 -19.04 -5.29
N GLU A 28 -2.12 -18.24 -6.35
CA GLU A 28 -2.22 -18.75 -7.72
C GLU A 28 -0.85 -19.08 -8.35
N LYS A 29 0.14 -18.21 -8.17
CA LYS A 29 1.43 -18.28 -8.89
C LYS A 29 2.63 -18.63 -8.01
N GLY A 30 2.47 -18.56 -6.70
CA GLY A 30 3.53 -18.77 -5.72
C GLY A 30 4.34 -17.50 -5.41
N ILE A 31 4.95 -17.48 -4.22
CA ILE A 31 5.69 -16.32 -3.68
C ILE A 31 6.87 -15.85 -4.55
N SER A 32 7.42 -16.75 -5.38
CA SER A 32 8.60 -16.50 -6.21
C SER A 32 8.25 -16.05 -7.63
N HIS A 33 6.97 -15.90 -7.95
CA HIS A 33 6.56 -15.45 -9.27
C HIS A 33 6.96 -13.97 -9.46
N SER A 34 7.50 -13.65 -10.64
CA SER A 34 7.99 -12.30 -10.95
C SER A 34 6.92 -11.21 -10.76
N GLU A 35 5.67 -11.49 -11.11
CA GLU A 35 4.55 -10.58 -10.85
C GLU A 35 4.25 -10.38 -9.35
N VAL A 36 4.38 -11.43 -8.53
CA VAL A 36 4.20 -11.32 -7.06
C VAL A 36 5.29 -10.43 -6.49
N LEU A 37 6.53 -10.63 -6.91
CA LEU A 37 7.67 -9.83 -6.46
C LEU A 37 7.53 -8.36 -6.87
N ALA A 38 7.11 -8.10 -8.11
CA ALA A 38 6.87 -6.74 -8.60
C ALA A 38 5.71 -6.04 -7.86
N LEU A 39 4.63 -6.77 -7.59
CA LEU A 39 3.49 -6.25 -6.82
C LEU A 39 3.90 -6.00 -5.36
N SER A 40 4.70 -6.88 -4.77
CA SER A 40 5.25 -6.74 -3.42
C SER A 40 6.11 -5.50 -3.29
N GLN A 41 7.03 -5.28 -4.23
CA GLN A 41 7.90 -4.11 -4.22
C GLN A 41 7.10 -2.81 -4.33
N ARG A 42 6.14 -2.74 -5.24
CA ARG A 42 5.27 -1.56 -5.37
C ARG A 42 4.48 -1.25 -4.10
N LEU A 43 4.01 -2.29 -3.42
CA LEU A 43 3.25 -2.16 -2.18
C LEU A 43 4.14 -1.63 -1.04
N ASP A 44 5.36 -2.13 -0.94
CA ASP A 44 6.38 -1.64 0.00
C ASP A 44 6.73 -0.16 -0.27
N GLU A 45 6.93 0.21 -1.53
CA GLU A 45 7.17 1.60 -1.93
C GLU A 45 6.00 2.52 -1.54
N TYR A 46 4.76 2.07 -1.76
CA TYR A 46 3.56 2.83 -1.38
C TYR A 46 3.46 3.03 0.13
N ILE A 47 3.77 1.99 0.91
CA ILE A 47 3.79 2.05 2.38
C ILE A 47 4.87 3.03 2.86
N VAL A 48 6.07 2.99 2.29
CA VAL A 48 7.16 3.90 2.62
C VAL A 48 6.79 5.34 2.28
N GLN A 49 6.26 5.61 1.09
CA GLN A 49 5.80 6.94 0.67
C GLN A 49 4.68 7.47 1.57
N TYR A 50 3.75 6.60 1.95
CA TYR A 50 2.69 6.95 2.89
C TYR A 50 3.26 7.31 4.27
N GLN A 51 4.18 6.50 4.80
CA GLN A 51 4.82 6.78 6.09
C GLN A 51 5.65 8.06 6.06
N ILE A 52 6.41 8.34 5.00
CA ILE A 52 7.17 9.59 4.85
C ILE A 52 6.23 10.80 4.84
N THR A 53 5.12 10.70 4.10
CA THR A 53 4.12 11.77 4.01
C THR A 53 3.37 11.97 5.32
N ALA A 54 3.03 10.88 6.02
CA ALA A 54 2.39 10.92 7.33
C ALA A 54 3.32 11.48 8.40
N ASN A 55 4.60 11.09 8.41
CA ASN A 55 5.58 11.55 9.38
C ASN A 55 5.96 13.03 9.17
N LYS A 56 5.97 13.51 7.91
CA LYS A 56 6.13 14.96 7.59
C LYS A 56 5.02 15.84 8.17
N LYS A 57 3.81 15.30 8.42
CA LYS A 57 2.70 16.05 9.03
C LYS A 57 2.78 16.16 10.56
N SER A 58 3.61 15.36 11.22
CA SER A 58 3.76 15.36 12.68
C SER A 58 4.94 16.20 13.20
N GLY A 59 5.72 16.80 12.29
CA GLY A 59 6.80 17.72 12.61
C GLY A 59 6.39 19.17 12.42
N LYS A 60 5.55 19.71 13.31
CA LYS A 60 5.46 21.16 13.55
C LYS A 60 4.95 21.45 14.95
#